data_AF-Q9RC50-F1
#
_entry.id   AF-Q9RC50-F1
#
_cell.length_a   1.000
_cell.length_b   1.000
_cell.length_c   1.000
_cell.angle_alpha   90.00
_cell.angle_beta   90.00
_cell.angle_gamma   90.00
#
_symmetry.space_group_name_H-M   'P 1'
#
loop_
_entity.id
_entity.type
_entity.pdbx_description
1 polymer ?
#
loop_
_entity_poly.entity_id
_entity_poly.type
_entity_poly.pdbx_seq_one_letter_code
_entity_poly.pdbx_strand_id
1 'polypeptide(L)'
;MIPDIRKLGAACSYYQKTYPRLVDALQQIGASGFISLPSEADFHSSIKEDLHQYLQAANEDAYERVRMFRLAWDLTMSPFGSRQTQYERFFFGDQVRLSSSLYMNYPKEPFVQQVQSFLKKR
;
A
#
# COMPACT_ATOMS: atom_id res chain seq x y z
N MET A 1 -20.96 -11.26 -19.34
CA MET A 1 -21.11 -10.10 -18.42
C MET A 1 -19.83 -9.27 -18.49
N ILE A 2 -19.90 -7.99 -18.85
CA ILE A 2 -18.73 -7.09 -18.94
C ILE A 2 -18.86 -6.04 -17.83
N PRO A 3 -17.83 -5.81 -17.00
CA PRO A 3 -17.87 -4.83 -15.92
C PRO A 3 -17.97 -3.39 -16.44
N ASP A 4 -18.55 -2.49 -15.63
CA ASP A 4 -18.63 -1.06 -15.95
C ASP A 4 -17.23 -0.43 -15.94
N ILE A 5 -16.78 -0.02 -17.13
CA ILE A 5 -15.44 0.53 -17.34
C ILE A 5 -15.17 1.80 -16.54
N ARG A 6 -16.21 2.59 -16.21
CA ARG A 6 -16.05 3.83 -15.43
C ARG A 6 -15.74 3.51 -13.97
N LYS A 7 -16.40 2.48 -13.41
CA LYS A 7 -16.14 2.01 -12.05
C LYS A 7 -14.72 1.43 -11.94
N LEU A 8 -14.30 0.67 -12.95
CA LEU A 8 -12.93 0.16 -13.03
C LEU A 8 -11.90 1.28 -13.17
N GLY A 9 -12.16 2.27 -14.04
CA GLY A 9 -11.26 3.42 -14.22
C GLY A 9 -11.09 4.24 -12.95
N ALA A 10 -12.15 4.42 -12.17
CA ALA A 10 -12.09 5.04 -10.85
C ALA A 10 -11.24 4.22 -9.87
N ALA A 11 -11.44 2.89 -9.80
CA ALA A 11 -10.67 2.01 -8.95
C ALA A 11 -9.17 2.01 -9.31
N CYS A 12 -8.83 1.92 -10.60
CA CYS A 12 -7.44 1.95 -11.06
C CYS A 12 -6.78 3.30 -10.73
N SER A 13 -7.45 4.41 -11.03
CA SER A 13 -6.94 5.75 -10.74
C SER A 13 -6.74 6.00 -9.24
N TYR A 14 -7.61 5.43 -8.41
CA TYR A 14 -7.50 5.48 -6.97
C TYR A 14 -6.32 4.62 -6.46
N TYR A 15 -6.21 3.38 -6.93
CA TYR A 15 -5.25 2.43 -6.39
C TYR A 15 -3.80 2.81 -6.72
N GLN A 16 -3.52 3.33 -7.92
CA GLN A 16 -2.18 3.83 -8.28
C GLN A 16 -1.67 4.89 -7.30
N LYS A 17 -2.56 5.77 -6.81
CA LYS A 17 -2.24 6.80 -5.81
C LYS A 17 -2.14 6.24 -4.40
N THR A 18 -2.99 5.26 -4.09
CA THR A 18 -3.15 4.74 -2.73
C THR A 18 -2.10 3.69 -2.38
N TYR A 19 -1.67 2.85 -3.33
CA TYR A 19 -0.71 1.78 -3.06
C TYR A 19 0.59 2.27 -2.40
N PRO A 20 1.27 3.32 -2.90
CA PRO A 20 2.44 3.86 -2.21
C PRO A 20 2.17 4.34 -0.78
N ARG A 21 0.93 4.80 -0.49
CA ARG A 21 0.54 5.21 0.87
C ARG A 21 0.29 4.02 1.79
N LEU A 22 -0.17 2.89 1.25
CA LEU A 22 -0.28 1.64 2.02
C LEU A 22 1.11 1.12 2.40
N VAL A 23 2.05 1.18 1.46
CA VAL A 23 3.46 0.86 1.69
C VAL A 23 4.06 1.78 2.76
N ASP A 24 3.85 3.10 2.63
CA ASP A 24 4.27 4.09 3.62
C ASP A 24 3.67 3.82 5.01
N ALA A 25 2.37 3.51 5.10
CA ALA A 25 1.72 3.17 6.37
C ALA A 25 2.38 1.96 7.05
N LEU A 26 2.69 0.90 6.29
CA LEU A 26 3.40 -0.27 6.82
C LEU A 26 4.82 0.10 7.29
N GLN A 27 5.54 0.93 6.54
CA GLN A 27 6.87 1.42 6.91
C GLN A 27 6.82 2.25 8.20
N GLN A 28 5.83 3.11 8.37
CA GLN A 28 5.66 3.93 9.55
C GLN A 28 5.26 3.12 10.79
N ILE A 29 4.43 2.08 10.61
CA ILE A 29 4.07 1.16 11.70
C ILE A 29 5.27 0.30 12.12
N GLY A 30 6.04 -0.21 11.16
CA GLY A 30 7.22 -1.04 11.44
C GLY A 30 8.42 -0.26 11.98
N ALA A 31 8.52 1.02 11.60
CA ALA A 31 9.57 1.94 12.00
C ALA A 31 10.99 1.33 11.84
N SER A 32 11.87 1.54 12.80
CA SER A 32 13.24 0.99 12.80
C SER A 32 13.27 -0.54 12.93
N GLY A 33 12.16 -1.19 13.31
CA GLY A 33 12.10 -2.63 13.47
C GLY A 33 12.33 -3.41 12.16
N PHE A 34 12.17 -2.76 11.00
CA PHE A 34 12.47 -3.34 9.70
C PHE A 34 13.95 -3.36 9.34
N ILE A 35 14.81 -2.62 10.06
CA ILE A 35 16.24 -2.50 9.73
C ILE A 35 17.06 -3.63 10.34
N SER A 36 16.74 -4.04 11.57
CA SER A 36 17.53 -4.99 12.35
C SER A 36 16.81 -6.33 12.48
N LEU A 37 16.51 -6.97 11.35
CA LEU A 37 15.87 -8.29 11.32
C LEU A 37 16.93 -9.39 11.22
N PRO A 38 17.05 -10.29 12.23
CA PRO A 38 17.93 -11.44 12.13
C PRO A 38 17.43 -12.42 11.07
N SER A 39 18.35 -13.23 10.55
CA SER A 39 18.05 -14.33 9.66
C SER A 39 17.49 -15.53 10.43
N GLU A 40 16.92 -16.50 9.71
CA GLU A 40 16.48 -17.76 10.32
C GLU A 40 17.64 -18.56 10.93
N ALA A 41 18.84 -18.47 10.35
CA ALA A 41 20.02 -19.15 10.87
C ALA A 41 20.42 -18.63 12.26
N ASP A 42 20.16 -17.35 12.56
CA ASP A 42 20.51 -16.76 13.84
C ASP A 42 19.71 -17.36 15.00
N PHE A 43 18.44 -17.74 14.76
CA PHE A 43 17.62 -18.47 15.74
C PHE A 43 18.08 -19.92 16.00
N HIS A 44 18.98 -20.44 15.17
CA HIS A 44 19.60 -21.75 15.35
C HIS A 44 21.07 -21.66 15.82
N SER A 45 21.56 -20.44 16.07
CA SER A 45 22.95 -20.18 16.45
C SER A 45 23.12 -20.07 17.97
N SER A 46 24.35 -19.77 18.42
CA SER A 46 24.66 -19.58 19.84
C SER A 46 23.96 -18.37 20.47
N ILE A 47 23.49 -17.40 19.67
CA ILE A 47 22.79 -16.20 20.18
C ILE A 47 21.27 -16.36 20.28
N LYS A 48 20.73 -17.55 19.99
CA LYS A 48 19.27 -17.77 19.94
C LYS A 48 18.53 -17.33 21.21
N GLU A 49 19.10 -17.57 22.38
CA GLU A 49 18.48 -17.22 23.66
C GLU A 49 18.38 -15.70 23.83
N ASP A 50 19.40 -14.95 23.38
CA ASP A 50 19.36 -13.49 23.36
C ASP A 50 18.29 -12.97 22.40
N LEU A 51 18.17 -13.59 21.21
CA LEU A 51 17.11 -13.21 20.25
C LEU A 51 15.72 -13.45 20.86
N HIS A 52 15.51 -14.63 21.47
CA HIS A 52 14.27 -14.95 22.15
C HIS A 52 13.96 -13.99 23.29
N GLN A 53 14.96 -13.48 24.02
CA GLN A 53 14.75 -12.54 25.12
C GLN A 53 14.50 -11.10 24.64
N TYR A 54 15.28 -10.61 23.67
CA TYR A 54 15.33 -9.18 23.35
C TYR A 54 14.50 -8.77 22.12
N LEU A 55 14.08 -9.71 21.28
CA LEU A 55 13.30 -9.42 20.06
C LEU A 55 11.83 -9.79 20.16
N GLN A 56 11.27 -10.01 21.35
CA GLN A 56 9.84 -10.32 21.56
C GLN A 56 8.93 -9.14 21.17
N ALA A 57 7.64 -9.41 20.98
CA ALA A 57 6.58 -8.40 20.91
C ALA A 57 5.86 -8.31 22.26
N ALA A 58 4.99 -7.29 22.41
CA ALA A 58 4.15 -7.18 23.61
C ALA A 58 3.19 -8.36 23.79
N ASN A 59 2.85 -9.06 22.70
CA ASN A 59 1.82 -10.10 22.66
C ASN A 59 2.27 -11.36 21.92
N GLU A 60 3.54 -11.47 21.53
CA GLU A 60 4.05 -12.57 20.69
C GLU A 60 5.53 -12.81 20.96
N ASP A 61 6.03 -14.02 20.67
CA ASP A 61 7.44 -14.33 20.81
C ASP A 61 8.33 -13.66 19.73
N ALA A 62 9.64 -13.74 19.94
CA ALA A 62 10.62 -13.12 19.06
C ALA A 62 10.62 -13.71 17.63
N TYR A 63 10.42 -15.02 17.49
CA TYR A 63 10.49 -15.68 16.21
C TYR A 63 9.31 -15.26 15.33
N GLU A 64 8.10 -15.31 15.87
CA GLU A 64 6.89 -14.91 15.15
C GLU A 64 6.87 -13.40 14.85
N ARG A 65 7.36 -12.55 15.77
CA ARG A 65 7.55 -11.13 15.49
C ARG A 65 8.50 -10.91 14.32
N VAL A 66 9.69 -11.52 14.34
CA VAL A 66 10.69 -11.34 13.27
C VAL A 66 10.16 -11.88 11.94
N ARG A 67 9.45 -13.01 11.95
CA ARG A 67 8.82 -13.59 10.77
C ARG A 67 7.81 -12.64 10.13
N MET A 68 6.91 -12.06 10.93
CA MET A 68 5.94 -11.09 10.45
C MET A 68 6.62 -9.82 9.92
N PHE A 69 7.62 -9.31 10.63
CA PHE A 69 8.36 -8.12 10.20
C PHE A 69 9.17 -8.38 8.93
N ARG A 70 9.70 -9.58 8.74
CA ARG A 70 10.41 -9.98 7.51
C ARG A 70 9.48 -9.96 6.30
N LEU A 71 8.24 -10.46 6.45
CA LEU A 71 7.23 -10.37 5.41
C LEU A 71 6.90 -8.91 5.08
N ALA A 72 6.65 -8.08 6.09
CA ALA A 72 6.35 -6.67 5.88
C ALA A 72 7.51 -5.92 5.21
N TRP A 73 8.74 -6.20 5.61
CA TRP A 73 9.95 -5.67 4.96
C TRP A 73 10.05 -6.10 3.51
N ASP A 74 9.79 -7.38 3.19
CA ASP A 74 9.90 -7.86 1.81
C ASP A 74 8.80 -7.31 0.88
N LEU A 75 7.62 -7.04 1.42
CA LEU A 75 6.53 -6.38 0.69
C LEU A 75 6.80 -4.90 0.39
N THR A 76 7.67 -4.23 1.15
CA THR A 76 7.77 -2.76 1.16
C THR A 76 9.15 -2.20 0.84
N MET A 77 10.23 -2.82 1.32
CA MET A 77 11.58 -2.26 1.33
C MET A 77 12.61 -3.09 0.57
N SER A 78 12.38 -4.39 0.38
CA SER A 78 13.31 -5.23 -0.40
C SER A 78 13.32 -4.83 -1.88
N PRO A 79 14.28 -5.34 -2.68
CA PRO A 79 14.25 -5.16 -4.13
C PRO A 79 12.93 -5.64 -4.76
N PHE A 80 12.31 -6.68 -4.21
CA PHE A 80 11.01 -7.18 -4.66
C PHE A 80 9.88 -6.20 -4.32
N GLY A 81 9.76 -5.79 -3.05
CA GLY A 81 8.71 -4.88 -2.59
C GLY A 81 8.79 -3.47 -3.20
N SER A 82 10.01 -2.93 -3.29
CA SER A 82 10.25 -1.62 -3.92
C SER A 82 9.92 -1.65 -5.42
N ARG A 83 10.33 -2.70 -6.14
CA ARG A 83 9.91 -2.94 -7.54
C ARG A 83 8.39 -3.00 -7.62
N GLN A 84 7.71 -3.67 -6.68
CA GLN A 84 6.26 -3.77 -6.73
C GLN A 84 5.53 -2.45 -6.51
N THR A 85 6.07 -1.59 -5.65
CA THR A 85 5.60 -0.21 -5.54
C THR A 85 5.74 0.55 -6.85
N GLN A 86 6.85 0.38 -7.57
CA GLN A 86 7.05 1.01 -8.86
C GLN A 86 6.13 0.44 -9.94
N TYR A 87 5.88 -0.86 -9.92
CA TYR A 87 4.94 -1.52 -10.82
C TYR A 87 3.52 -0.96 -10.65
N GLU A 88 3.00 -0.90 -9.42
CA GLU A 88 1.63 -0.41 -9.17
C GLU A 88 1.45 1.08 -9.55
N ARG A 89 2.51 1.89 -9.49
CA ARG A 89 2.47 3.29 -9.96
C ARG A 89 2.18 3.40 -11.47
N PHE A 90 2.68 2.46 -12.27
CA PHE A 90 2.74 2.61 -13.73
C PHE A 90 2.13 1.45 -14.51
N PHE A 91 1.60 0.42 -13.87
CA PHE A 91 1.03 -0.74 -14.54
C PHE A 91 -0.10 -0.37 -15.52
N PHE A 92 -0.96 0.58 -15.14
CA PHE A 92 -2.00 1.15 -16.02
C PHE A 92 -1.56 2.40 -16.80
N GLY A 93 -0.25 2.68 -16.80
CA GLY A 93 0.36 3.85 -17.41
C GLY A 93 0.46 5.04 -16.45
N ASP A 94 0.85 6.18 -17.03
CA ASP A 94 1.06 7.43 -16.29
C ASP A 94 -0.22 7.88 -15.56
N GLN A 95 -0.07 8.14 -14.25
CA GLN A 95 -1.17 8.49 -13.34
C GLN A 95 -1.87 9.81 -13.73
N VAL A 96 -1.11 10.81 -14.21
CA VAL A 96 -1.66 12.09 -14.67
C VAL A 96 -2.51 11.86 -15.91
N ARG A 97 -1.99 11.08 -16.87
CA ARG A 97 -2.73 10.73 -18.08
C ARG A 97 -4.02 9.95 -17.77
N LEU A 98 -3.95 8.96 -16.87
CA LEU A 98 -5.12 8.17 -16.49
C LEU A 98 -6.18 9.03 -15.79
N SER A 99 -5.76 9.88 -14.84
CA SER A 99 -6.66 10.80 -14.13
C SER A 99 -7.31 11.82 -15.07
N SER A 100 -6.54 12.39 -16.00
CA SER A 100 -7.04 13.34 -17.01
C SER A 100 -8.05 12.67 -17.95
N SER A 101 -7.75 11.45 -18.41
CA SER A 101 -8.68 10.67 -19.24
C SER A 101 -10.00 10.38 -18.50
N LEU A 102 -9.92 9.97 -17.23
CA LEU A 102 -11.12 9.77 -16.41
C LEU A 102 -11.94 11.05 -16.29
N TYR A 103 -11.30 12.19 -16.00
CA TYR A 103 -11.97 13.49 -15.88
C TYR A 103 -12.68 13.90 -17.19
N MET A 104 -12.00 13.81 -18.33
CA MET A 104 -12.55 14.23 -19.62
C MET A 104 -13.75 13.37 -20.02
N ASN A 105 -13.69 12.06 -19.77
CA ASN A 105 -14.72 11.12 -20.19
C ASN A 105 -15.87 10.93 -19.18
N TYR A 106 -15.75 11.45 -17.96
CA TYR A 106 -16.81 11.32 -16.96
C TYR A 106 -18.00 12.26 -17.26
N PRO A 107 -19.26 11.76 -17.25
CA PRO A 107 -20.45 12.60 -17.48
C PRO A 107 -20.72 13.47 -16.25
N LYS A 108 -20.23 14.71 -16.29
CA LYS A 108 -20.24 15.63 -15.12
C LYS A 108 -21.51 16.48 -15.08
N GLU A 109 -22.16 16.66 -16.22
CA GLU A 109 -23.30 17.55 -16.45
C GLU A 109 -24.46 17.29 -15.49
N PRO A 110 -24.87 16.03 -15.20
CA PRO A 110 -25.97 15.79 -14.25
C PRO A 110 -25.66 16.31 -12.84
N PHE A 111 -24.41 16.15 -12.39
CA PHE A 111 -23.99 16.60 -11.05
C PHE A 111 -23.87 18.12 -10.99
N VAL A 112 -23.39 18.76 -12.06
CA VAL A 112 -23.36 20.23 -12.19
C VAL A 112 -24.78 20.80 -12.13
N GLN A 113 -25.73 20.18 -12.85
CA GLN A 113 -27.14 20.60 -12.84
C GLN A 113 -27.78 20.44 -11.46
N GLN A 114 -27.47 19.37 -10.72
CA GLN A 114 -27.93 19.19 -9.34
C GLN A 114 -27.50 20.36 -8.46
N VAL A 115 -26.22 20.73 -8.49
CA VAL A 115 -25.69 21.87 -7.73
C VAL A 115 -26.37 23.18 -8.16
N GLN A 116 -26.50 23.42 -9.46
CA GLN A 116 -27.19 24.62 -9.98
C GLN A 116 -28.65 24.70 -9.53
N SER A 117 -29.36 23.57 -9.53
CA SER A 117 -30.76 23.52 -9.08
C SER A 117 -30.89 23.83 -7.59
N PHE A 118 -29.95 23.35 -6.77
CA PHE A 118 -29.91 23.63 -5.34
C PHE A 118 -29.68 25.11 -5.07
N LEU A 119 -28.74 25.74 -5.79
CA LEU A 119 -28.43 27.16 -5.64
C LEU A 119 -29.58 28.09 -6.08
N LYS A 120 -30.42 27.64 -7.02
CA LYS A 120 -31.60 28.40 -7.50
C LYS A 120 -32.80 28.34 -6.56
N LYS A 121 -32.84 27.45 -5.57
CA LYS A 121 -33.96 27.29 -4.61
C LYS A 121 -33.96 28.36 -3.49
N ARG A 122 -33.62 29.60 -3.81
CA ARG A 122 -33.84 30.75 -2.92
C ARG A 122 -35.18 31.41 -3.22
#